data_AF-A0A7W0WRA9-F1
#
_entry.id   AF-A0A7W0WRA9-F1
#
_cell.length_a   1.000
_cell.length_b   1.000
_cell.length_c   1.000
_cell.angle_alpha   90.00
_cell.angle_beta   90.00
_cell.angle_gamma   90.00
#
_symmetry.space_group_name_H-M   'P 1'
#
loop_
_entity.id
_entity.type
_entity.pdbx_description
1 polymer ?
#
loop_
_entity_poly.entity_id
_entity_poly.type
_entity_poly.pdbx_seq_one_letter_code
_entity_poly.pdbx_strand_id
1 'polypeptide(L)'
;VDPSHVLVRGQDHMVWLVDWCWAVVKPAQTGQTFKALNEVFSPPEVAARGKPSPASDIYALGKCAIHVLGGDPSDKTMPDAVDAKLARFIRYLCLESQGGRGQDAWELYMQLDKIREQIWGPHQFVPLDLSHSHSERN
;
A
#
# COMPACT_ATOMS: atom_id res chain seq x y z
N VAL A 1 -2.00 -0.78 8.57
CA VAL A 1 -0.82 -1.26 7.81
C VAL A 1 0.12 -0.08 7.61
N ASP A 2 1.42 -0.30 7.68
CA ASP A 2 2.47 0.63 7.25
C ASP A 2 3.69 -0.21 6.81
N PRO A 3 4.79 0.38 6.29
CA PRO A 3 5.92 -0.38 5.78
C PRO A 3 6.58 -1.33 6.79
N SER A 4 6.50 -1.04 8.10
CA SER A 4 7.07 -1.92 9.14
C SER A 4 6.34 -3.25 9.27
N HIS A 5 5.12 -3.33 8.74
CA HIS A 5 4.27 -4.52 8.76
C HIS A 5 4.40 -5.38 7.49
N VAL A 6 5.27 -5.00 6.55
CA VAL A 6 5.44 -5.69 5.26
C VAL A 6 6.85 -6.26 5.16
N LEU A 7 6.96 -7.58 5.09
CA LEU A 7 8.23 -8.27 4.87
C LEU A 7 8.36 -8.66 3.40
N VAL A 8 9.49 -8.35 2.78
CA VAL A 8 9.80 -8.71 1.39
C VAL A 8 11.03 -9.61 1.38
N ARG A 9 10.91 -10.80 0.78
CA ARG A 9 12.07 -11.65 0.52
C ARG A 9 12.64 -11.34 -0.85
N GLY A 10 13.86 -10.82 -0.89
CA GLY A 10 14.49 -10.38 -2.14
C GLY A 10 14.69 -11.46 -3.20
N GLN A 11 14.89 -12.72 -2.79
CA GLN A 11 15.24 -13.81 -3.72
C GLN A 11 14.11 -14.15 -4.73
N ASP A 12 12.85 -13.95 -4.33
CA ASP A 12 11.67 -14.36 -5.08
C ASP A 12 10.51 -13.36 -4.99
N HIS A 13 10.78 -12.19 -4.39
CA HIS A 13 9.82 -11.10 -4.17
C HIS A 13 8.58 -11.53 -3.37
N MET A 14 8.69 -12.60 -2.57
CA MET A 14 7.59 -13.02 -1.70
C MET A 14 7.32 -11.93 -0.66
N VAL A 15 6.04 -11.59 -0.49
CA VAL A 15 5.59 -10.57 0.46
C VAL A 15 4.74 -11.22 1.56
N TRP A 16 5.01 -10.86 2.82
CA TRP A 16 4.16 -11.20 3.95
C TRP A 16 3.67 -9.95 4.66
N LEU A 17 2.39 -9.96 5.02
CA LEU A 17 1.79 -8.99 5.92
C LEU A 17 1.77 -9.59 7.32
N VAL A 18 2.43 -8.91 8.27
CA VAL A 18 2.62 -9.36 9.64
C VAL A 18 1.95 -8.42 10.64
N ASP A 19 2.05 -8.76 11.92
CA ASP A 19 1.60 -7.95 13.06
C ASP A 19 0.11 -7.58 13.06
N TRP A 20 -0.71 -8.62 13.08
CA TRP A 20 -2.17 -8.50 13.13
C TRP A 20 -2.72 -8.26 14.55
N CYS A 21 -1.88 -7.87 15.51
CA CYS A 21 -2.26 -7.78 16.93
C CYS A 21 -3.39 -6.77 17.19
N TRP A 22 -3.52 -5.75 16.32
CA TRP A 22 -4.57 -4.73 16.37
C TRP A 22 -5.65 -4.88 15.31
N ALA A 23 -5.66 -6.00 14.57
CA ALA A 23 -6.71 -6.29 13.62
C ALA A 23 -8.09 -6.33 14.29
N VAL A 24 -9.10 -5.89 13.55
CA VAL A 24 -10.50 -5.94 13.97
C VAL A 24 -11.24 -6.92 13.07
N VAL A 25 -11.75 -8.00 13.65
CA VAL A 25 -12.47 -9.03 12.91
C VAL A 25 -13.95 -8.66 12.86
N LYS A 26 -14.50 -8.59 11.64
CA LYS A 26 -15.93 -8.29 11.38
C LYS A 26 -16.42 -7.02 12.11
N PRO A 27 -15.77 -5.85 11.92
CA PRO A 27 -16.09 -4.60 12.62
C PRO A 27 -17.57 -4.19 12.48
N ALA A 28 -18.19 -4.46 11.33
CA ALA A 28 -19.61 -4.18 11.09
C ALA A 28 -20.56 -4.96 12.03
N GLN A 29 -20.14 -6.14 12.50
CA GLN A 29 -20.92 -7.00 13.42
C GLN A 29 -20.58 -6.72 14.88
N THR A 30 -19.29 -6.49 15.18
CA THR A 30 -18.82 -6.32 16.56
C THR A 30 -18.92 -4.88 17.07
N GLY A 31 -19.05 -3.89 16.17
CA GLY A 31 -19.02 -2.48 16.51
C GLY A 31 -17.63 -1.97 16.92
N GLN A 32 -16.60 -2.81 16.86
CA GLN A 32 -15.23 -2.44 17.19
C GLN A 32 -14.67 -1.43 16.18
N THR A 33 -13.92 -0.46 16.68
CA THR A 33 -13.27 0.58 15.89
C THR A 33 -11.75 0.42 15.88
N PHE A 34 -11.05 1.31 15.18
CA PHE A 34 -9.59 1.36 15.18
C PHE A 34 -9.02 1.49 16.60
N LYS A 35 -7.89 0.82 16.84
CA LYS A 35 -7.21 0.78 18.14
C LYS A 35 -6.01 1.72 18.24
N ALA A 36 -5.46 2.13 17.10
CA ALA A 36 -4.27 2.94 17.00
C ALA A 36 -4.34 3.86 15.78
N LEU A 37 -3.62 4.98 15.87
CA LEU A 37 -3.44 5.96 14.81
C LEU A 37 -1.94 6.03 14.46
N ASN A 38 -1.63 5.90 13.18
CA ASN A 38 -0.34 6.26 12.60
C ASN A 38 -0.57 7.53 11.77
N GLU A 39 0.04 8.64 12.17
CA GLU A 39 -0.17 9.96 11.54
C GLU A 39 0.17 9.95 10.04
N VAL A 40 1.16 9.16 9.64
CA VAL A 40 1.64 9.09 8.26
C VAL A 40 0.88 8.06 7.43
N PHE A 41 0.47 6.92 7.99
CA PHE A 41 -0.07 5.79 7.21
C PHE A 41 -1.56 5.50 7.43
N SER A 42 -2.14 5.91 8.55
CA SER A 42 -3.58 5.68 8.78
C SER A 42 -4.45 6.46 7.80
N PRO A 43 -5.60 5.91 7.41
CA PRO A 43 -6.59 6.66 6.64
C PRO A 43 -7.35 7.68 7.50
N PRO A 44 -8.02 8.67 6.87
CA PRO A 44 -8.65 9.78 7.58
C PRO A 44 -9.71 9.33 8.58
N GLU A 45 -10.43 8.25 8.27
CA GLU A 45 -11.46 7.71 9.17
C GLU A 45 -10.89 7.19 10.50
N VAL A 46 -9.59 6.91 10.62
CA VAL A 46 -8.99 6.53 11.92
C VAL A 46 -9.03 7.71 12.88
N ALA A 47 -8.55 8.87 12.43
CA ALA A 47 -8.57 10.11 13.22
C ALA A 47 -10.00 10.58 13.50
N ALA A 48 -10.91 10.42 12.53
CA ALA A 48 -12.31 10.75 12.68
C ALA A 48 -13.13 9.73 13.50
N ARG A 49 -12.50 8.66 14.03
CA ARG A 49 -13.18 7.56 14.74
C ARG A 49 -14.32 6.93 13.93
N GLY A 50 -14.14 6.88 12.62
CA GLY A 50 -15.04 6.25 11.66
C GLY A 50 -15.00 4.71 11.73
N LYS A 51 -15.74 4.09 10.81
CA LYS A 51 -15.86 2.63 10.76
C LYS A 51 -14.72 2.03 9.92
N PRO A 52 -14.02 0.99 10.43
CA PRO A 52 -13.09 0.21 9.62
C PRO A 52 -13.79 -0.48 8.46
N SER A 53 -13.15 -0.46 7.28
CA SER A 53 -13.58 -1.19 6.09
C SER A 53 -12.36 -1.67 5.30
N PRO A 54 -12.52 -2.55 4.30
CA PRO A 54 -11.41 -2.92 3.41
C PRO A 54 -10.73 -1.70 2.77
N ALA A 55 -11.48 -0.64 2.49
CA ALA A 55 -10.95 0.61 1.97
C ALA A 55 -9.95 1.27 2.92
N SER A 56 -10.07 1.06 4.24
CA SER A 56 -9.10 1.56 5.22
C SER A 56 -7.71 0.95 5.01
N ASP A 57 -7.65 -0.36 4.76
CA ASP A 57 -6.40 -1.06 4.47
C ASP A 57 -5.85 -0.68 3.10
N ILE A 58 -6.72 -0.51 2.10
CA ILE A 58 -6.33 -0.09 0.74
C ILE A 58 -5.62 1.27 0.73
N TYR A 59 -6.10 2.24 1.51
CA TYR A 59 -5.45 3.54 1.62
C TYR A 59 -4.07 3.45 2.27
N ALA A 60 -3.97 2.67 3.35
CA ALA A 60 -2.69 2.43 4.02
C ALA A 60 -1.69 1.74 3.09
N LEU A 61 -2.12 0.73 2.33
CA LEU A 61 -1.32 0.06 1.30
C LEU A 61 -0.92 1.00 0.16
N GLY A 62 -1.80 1.90 -0.26
CA GLY A 62 -1.47 2.94 -1.23
C GLY A 62 -0.33 3.83 -0.73
N LYS A 63 -0.37 4.26 0.52
CA LYS A 63 0.73 5.02 1.15
C LYS A 63 2.02 4.20 1.31
N CYS A 64 1.93 2.89 1.59
CA CYS A 64 3.09 2.01 1.53
C CYS A 64 3.70 1.95 0.11
N ALA A 65 2.87 1.89 -0.94
CA ALA A 65 3.35 1.89 -2.31
C ALA A 65 4.07 3.19 -2.66
N ILE A 66 3.55 4.34 -2.20
CA ILE A 66 4.21 5.64 -2.36
C ILE A 66 5.61 5.62 -1.70
N HIS A 67 5.71 5.11 -0.47
CA HIS A 67 6.98 4.97 0.24
C HIS A 67 7.99 4.10 -0.53
N VAL A 68 7.56 2.93 -1.03
CA VAL A 68 8.42 2.00 -1.79
C VAL A 68 8.90 2.61 -3.11
N LEU A 69 8.07 3.43 -3.75
CA LEU A 69 8.45 4.16 -4.97
C LEU A 69 9.38 5.35 -4.72
N GLY A 70 9.77 5.63 -3.47
CA GLY A 70 10.62 6.75 -3.10
C GLY A 70 9.90 8.09 -3.03
N GLY A 71 8.57 8.10 -2.90
CA GLY A 71 7.76 9.30 -2.70
C GLY A 71 7.54 9.66 -1.23
N ASP A 72 6.74 10.72 -0.99
CA ASP A 72 6.31 11.11 0.36
C ASP A 72 4.86 10.65 0.63
N PRO A 73 4.64 9.70 1.55
CA PRO A 73 3.30 9.24 1.91
C PRO A 73 2.42 10.29 2.61
N SER A 74 3.01 11.28 3.28
CA SER A 74 2.29 12.36 3.96
C SER A 74 1.59 13.24 2.94
N ASP A 75 2.33 13.65 1.91
CA ASP A 75 1.84 14.52 0.84
C ASP A 75 1.29 13.74 -0.36
N LYS A 76 1.40 12.40 -0.33
CA LYS A 76 1.02 11.47 -1.41
C LYS A 76 1.68 11.80 -2.75
N THR A 77 2.94 12.26 -2.70
CA THR A 77 3.75 12.59 -3.88
C THR A 77 4.56 11.38 -4.31
N MET A 78 4.91 11.30 -5.60
CA MET A 78 5.76 10.24 -6.16
C MET A 78 6.79 10.87 -7.09
N PRO A 79 7.96 10.25 -7.29
CA PRO A 79 8.95 10.74 -8.24
C PRO A 79 8.41 10.79 -9.68
N ASP A 80 8.90 11.76 -10.47
CA ASP A 80 8.49 11.93 -11.88
C ASP A 80 8.82 10.72 -12.77
N ALA A 81 9.75 9.87 -12.33
CA ALA A 81 10.10 8.62 -13.00
C ALA A 81 8.99 7.55 -12.95
N VAL A 82 7.97 7.70 -12.08
CA VAL A 82 6.85 6.76 -12.00
C VAL A 82 5.88 6.99 -13.16
N ASP A 83 5.57 5.95 -13.93
CA ASP A 83 4.62 6.03 -15.04
C ASP A 83 3.27 6.62 -14.60
N ALA A 84 2.73 7.53 -15.41
CA ALA A 84 1.52 8.28 -15.08
C ALA A 84 0.29 7.41 -14.81
N LYS A 85 0.16 6.24 -15.47
CA LYS A 85 -0.95 5.30 -15.25
C LYS A 85 -0.84 4.66 -13.86
N LEU A 86 0.36 4.21 -13.50
CA LEU A 86 0.63 3.63 -12.18
C LEU A 86 0.45 4.69 -11.08
N ALA A 87 1.00 5.89 -11.29
CA ALA A 87 0.86 6.99 -10.34
C ALA A 87 -0.61 7.37 -10.11
N ARG A 88 -1.44 7.39 -11.18
CA ARG A 88 -2.89 7.62 -11.05
C ARG A 88 -3.59 6.51 -10.27
N PHE A 89 -3.23 5.25 -10.51
CA PHE A 89 -3.79 4.11 -9.77
C PHE A 89 -3.46 4.18 -8.28
N ILE A 90 -2.21 4.47 -7.91
CA ILE A 90 -1.79 4.59 -6.51
C ILE A 90 -2.48 5.76 -5.81
N ARG A 91 -2.62 6.91 -6.50
CA ARG A 91 -3.41 8.05 -5.97
C ARG A 91 -4.87 7.70 -5.75
N TYR A 92 -5.47 6.87 -6.62
CA TYR A 92 -6.84 6.38 -6.44
C TYR A 92 -7.01 5.54 -5.17
N LEU A 93 -6.01 4.72 -4.80
CA LEU A 93 -6.02 4.00 -3.51
C LEU A 93 -6.02 4.96 -2.32
N CYS A 94 -5.41 6.13 -2.48
CA CYS A 94 -5.20 7.14 -1.44
C CYS A 94 -6.23 8.29 -1.45
N LEU A 95 -7.43 8.08 -2.03
CA LEU A 95 -8.49 9.09 -1.92
C LEU A 95 -8.98 9.23 -0.49
N GLU A 96 -9.21 10.47 -0.07
CA GLU A 96 -9.66 10.82 1.29
C GLU A 96 -11.05 10.26 1.60
N SER A 97 -11.94 10.27 0.59
CA SER A 97 -13.26 9.65 0.71
C SER A 97 -13.12 8.13 0.74
N GLN A 98 -13.54 7.52 1.86
CA GLN A 98 -13.52 6.06 2.04
C GLN A 98 -14.29 5.34 0.92
N GLY A 99 -15.44 5.86 0.48
CA GLY A 99 -16.23 5.29 -0.61
C GLY A 99 -15.73 5.65 -2.01
N GLY A 100 -14.82 6.62 -2.13
CA GLY A 100 -14.25 7.05 -3.40
C GLY A 100 -13.05 6.22 -3.88
N ARG A 101 -12.41 5.45 -2.97
CA ARG A 101 -11.29 4.55 -3.28
C ARG A 101 -11.75 3.10 -3.42
N GLY A 102 -10.83 2.22 -3.84
CA GLY A 102 -11.10 0.80 -4.03
C GLY A 102 -11.66 0.12 -2.77
N GLN A 103 -12.56 -0.84 -2.99
CA GLN A 103 -13.25 -1.59 -1.94
C GLN A 103 -12.89 -3.08 -1.91
N ASP A 104 -12.32 -3.59 -3.00
CA ASP A 104 -12.01 -5.00 -3.19
C ASP A 104 -10.55 -5.15 -3.64
N ALA A 105 -9.76 -5.89 -2.86
CA ALA A 105 -8.34 -6.08 -3.14
C ALA A 105 -8.08 -6.95 -4.38
N TRP A 106 -8.98 -7.88 -4.71
CA TRP A 106 -8.85 -8.72 -5.91
C TRP A 106 -9.18 -7.96 -7.19
N GLU A 107 -10.20 -7.11 -7.16
CA GLU A 107 -10.46 -6.23 -8.30
C GLU A 107 -9.28 -5.28 -8.53
N LEU A 108 -8.73 -4.70 -7.46
CA LEU A 108 -7.55 -3.85 -7.54
C LEU A 108 -6.31 -4.60 -8.05
N TYR A 109 -6.10 -5.84 -7.61
CA TYR A 109 -5.02 -6.70 -8.12
C TYR A 109 -5.14 -6.90 -9.64
N MET A 110 -6.33 -7.26 -10.13
CA MET A 110 -6.57 -7.44 -11.56
C MET A 110 -6.41 -6.13 -12.36
N GLN A 111 -6.77 -4.99 -11.77
CA GLN A 111 -6.54 -3.68 -12.39
C GLN A 111 -5.04 -3.36 -12.47
N LEU A 112 -4.30 -3.60 -11.38
CA LEU A 112 -2.85 -3.39 -11.35
C LEU A 112 -2.14 -4.30 -12.35
N ASP A 113 -2.55 -5.56 -12.49
CA ASP A 113 -1.99 -6.50 -13.45
C ASP A 113 -2.09 -5.98 -14.88
N LYS A 114 -3.27 -5.49 -15.29
CA LYS A 114 -3.49 -4.85 -16.59
C LYS A 114 -2.64 -3.60 -16.78
N ILE A 115 -2.49 -2.78 -15.74
CA ILE A 115 -1.64 -1.58 -15.79
C ILE A 115 -0.18 -1.97 -16.02
N ARG A 116 0.31 -3.00 -15.31
CA ARG A 116 1.67 -3.51 -15.46
C ARG A 116 1.91 -4.01 -16.88
N GLU A 117 0.98 -4.79 -17.43
CA GLU A 117 1.06 -5.27 -18.80
C GLU A 117 1.12 -4.13 -19.82
N GLN A 118 0.36 -3.05 -19.61
CA GLN A 118 0.37 -1.87 -20.49
C GLN A 118 1.65 -1.03 -20.41
N ILE A 119 2.40 -1.10 -19.31
CA ILE A 119 3.62 -0.31 -19.10
C ILE A 119 4.86 -1.12 -19.53
N TRP A 120 4.93 -2.39 -19.12
CA TRP A 120 6.12 -3.22 -19.25
C TRP A 120 5.94 -4.45 -20.15
N GLY A 121 4.72 -4.73 -20.62
CA GLY A 121 4.41 -5.95 -21.35
C GLY A 121 4.18 -7.16 -20.44
N PRO A 122 4.27 -8.39 -20.98
CA PRO A 122 4.00 -9.61 -20.23
C PRO A 122 4.80 -9.72 -18.94
N HIS A 123 4.21 -10.30 -17.89
CA HIS A 123 4.88 -10.47 -16.61
C HIS A 123 6.21 -11.22 -16.75
N GLN A 124 7.29 -10.61 -16.27
CA GLN A 124 8.60 -11.23 -16.17
C GLN A 124 9.16 -11.02 -14.76
N PHE A 125 9.82 -12.05 -14.23
CA PHE A 125 10.54 -11.93 -12.97
C PHE A 125 11.84 -11.16 -13.18
N VAL A 126 12.04 -10.10 -12.39
CA VAL A 126 13.28 -9.30 -12.38
C VAL A 126 13.95 -9.49 -11.03
N PRO A 127 15.09 -10.19 -10.92
CA PRO A 127 15.77 -10.38 -9.63
C PRO A 127 16.10 -9.04 -8.96
N LEU A 128 15.86 -8.96 -7.65
CA LEU A 128 16.31 -7.80 -6.86
C LEU A 128 17.77 -8.01 -6.46
N ASP A 129 18.69 -7.30 -7.10
CA ASP A 129 20.11 -7.34 -6.74
C ASP A 129 20.42 -6.31 -5.64
N LEU A 130 20.74 -6.81 -4.44
CA LEU A 130 21.12 -6.00 -3.29
C LEU A 130 22.64 -5.94 -3.07
N SER A 131 23.45 -6.57 -3.93
CA SER A 131 24.90 -6.67 -3.76
C SER A 131 25.62 -5.31 -3.74
N HIS A 132 25.03 -4.30 -4.39
CA HIS A 132 25.56 -2.93 -4.42
C HIS A 132 25.29 -2.11 -3.14
N SER A 133 24.49 -2.60 -2.18
CA SER A 133 24.12 -1.84 -0.96
C SER A 133 25.12 -1.95 0.20
N HIS A 134 26.23 -2.68 0.02
CA HIS A 134 27.23 -2.94 1.06
C HIS A 134 28.51 -2.08 0.99
N SER A 135 28.66 -1.19 0.00
CA SER A 135 29.94 -0.46 -0.18
C SER A 135 30.11 0.84 0.63
N GLU A 136 29.11 1.28 1.40
CA GLU A 136 29.17 2.57 2.14
C GLU A 136 28.95 2.44 3.66
N ARG A 137 29.35 1.31 4.25
CA ARG A 137 29.47 1.19 5.72
C ARG A 137 30.88 0.76 6.10
N ASN A 138 31.80 1.74 6.10
CA ASN A 138 33.07 1.72 6.82
C ASN A 138 33.20 3.01 7.62
#